data_AF-A0A1N7B5S6-F1
#
_entry.id   AF-A0A1N7B5S6-F1
#
_cell.length_a   1.000
_cell.length_b   1.000
_cell.length_c   1.000
_cell.angle_alpha   90.00
_cell.angle_beta   90.00
_cell.angle_gamma   90.00
#
_symmetry.space_group_name_H-M   'P 1'
#
loop_
_entity.id
_entity.type
_entity.pdbx_description
1 polymer ?
#
loop_
_entity_poly.entity_id
_entity_poly.type
_entity_poly.pdbx_seq_one_letter_code
_entity_poly.pdbx_strand_id
1 'polypeptide(L)'
;MQTKLTLRLDERLIENAKSYAAARGRSVSQLVADYFAALGARPEAPTDAAHTSYAPITASLRGALVAGNGAGTDAAPDERDYGDYLARKYLEDRAP
;
A
#
# COMPACT_ATOMS: atom_id res chain seq x y z
N MET A 1 -5.43 -15.57 31.47
CA MET A 1 -4.16 -15.17 32.11
C MET A 1 -3.80 -13.78 31.63
N GLN A 2 -3.39 -12.87 32.52
CA GLN A 2 -2.84 -11.57 32.12
C GLN A 2 -1.31 -11.63 32.20
N THR A 3 -0.64 -11.61 31.06
CA THR A 3 0.83 -11.57 30.96
C THR A 3 1.28 -10.14 30.69
N LYS A 4 2.46 -9.76 31.22
CA LYS A 4 3.04 -8.43 31.03
C LYS A 4 4.30 -8.55 30.17
N LEU A 5 4.40 -7.71 29.15
CA LEU A 5 5.60 -7.55 28.34
C LEU A 5 6.30 -6.25 28.75
N THR A 6 7.58 -6.34 29.11
CA THR A 6 8.41 -5.18 29.44
C THR A 6 9.45 -4.98 28.33
N LEU A 7 9.50 -3.78 27.75
CA LEU A 7 10.43 -3.42 26.68
C LEU A 7 11.49 -2.45 27.21
N ARG A 8 12.73 -2.59 26.73
CA ARG A 8 13.80 -1.59 26.97
C ARG A 8 13.82 -0.62 25.80
N LEU A 9 13.55 0.65 26.06
CA LEU A 9 13.43 1.72 25.07
C LEU A 9 14.12 2.98 25.61
N ASP A 10 14.54 3.86 24.71
CA ASP A 10 15.04 5.18 25.07
C ASP A 10 13.93 6.07 25.67
N GLU A 11 14.29 6.96 26.59
CA GLU A 11 13.35 7.84 27.30
C GLU A 11 12.55 8.73 26.34
N ARG A 12 13.19 9.27 25.29
CA ARG A 12 12.51 10.13 24.31
C ARG A 12 11.48 9.34 23.53
N LEU A 13 11.75 8.06 23.26
CA LEU A 13 10.81 7.20 22.55
C LEU A 13 9.60 6.86 23.44
N ILE A 14 9.82 6.67 24.75
CA ILE A 14 8.74 6.47 25.72
C ILE A 14 7.82 7.70 25.79
N GLU A 15 8.40 8.89 25.89
CA GLU A 15 7.67 10.17 25.89
C GLU A 15 6.83 10.32 24.61
N ASN A 16 7.44 10.16 23.44
CA ASN A 16 6.75 10.26 22.15
C ASN A 16 5.58 9.27 22.03
N ALA A 17 5.76 8.03 22.48
CA ALA A 17 4.72 7.02 22.47
C ALA A 17 3.53 7.40 23.38
N LYS A 18 3.81 7.91 24.58
CA LYS A 18 2.78 8.39 25.51
C LYS A 18 2.01 9.57 24.93
N SER A 19 2.70 10.57 24.38
CA SER A 19 2.05 11.74 23.75
C SER A 19 1.16 11.34 22.59
N TYR A 20 1.65 10.44 21.72
CA TYR A 20 0.88 9.92 20.59
C TYR A 20 -0.38 9.17 21.04
N ALA A 21 -0.27 8.36 22.10
CA ALA A 21 -1.38 7.59 22.65
C ALA A 21 -2.42 8.49 23.32
N ALA A 22 -1.98 9.47 24.11
CA ALA A 22 -2.83 10.45 24.78
C ALA A 22 -3.63 11.28 23.78
N ALA A 23 -3.00 11.73 22.69
CA ALA A 23 -3.67 12.47 21.61
C ALA A 23 -4.79 11.65 20.93
N ARG A 24 -4.76 10.32 21.04
CA ARG A 24 -5.74 9.39 20.47
C ARG A 24 -6.67 8.76 21.53
N GLY A 25 -6.58 9.20 22.78
CA GLY A 25 -7.37 8.65 23.88
C GLY A 25 -7.09 7.16 24.14
N ARG A 26 -5.89 6.66 23.82
CA ARG A 26 -5.50 5.26 24.01
C ARG A 26 -4.32 5.14 24.97
N SER A 27 -4.14 3.97 25.56
CA SER A 27 -2.92 3.63 26.29
C SER A 27 -1.85 3.10 25.33
N VAL A 28 -0.57 3.25 25.70
CA VAL A 28 0.55 2.69 24.94
C VAL A 28 0.44 1.16 24.84
N SER A 29 0.02 0.51 25.92
CA SER A 29 -0.19 -0.95 25.92
C SER A 29 -1.24 -1.39 24.91
N GLN A 30 -2.31 -0.62 24.73
CA GLN A 30 -3.33 -0.93 23.74
C GLN A 30 -2.83 -0.73 22.31
N LEU A 31 -2.05 0.32 22.03
CA LEU A 31 -1.42 0.49 20.72
C LEU A 31 -0.50 -0.68 20.36
N VAL A 32 0.31 -1.13 21.32
CA VAL A 32 1.23 -2.26 21.11
C VAL A 32 0.46 -3.57 20.95
N ALA A 33 -0.61 -3.78 21.72
CA ALA A 33 -1.48 -4.95 21.56
C ALA A 33 -2.13 -4.98 20.16
N ASP A 34 -2.67 -3.86 19.70
CA ASP A 34 -3.26 -3.73 18.36
C ASP A 34 -2.21 -4.04 17.27
N TYR A 35 -0.98 -3.55 17.44
CA TYR A 35 0.12 -3.83 16.52
C TYR A 35 0.48 -5.33 16.48
N PHE A 36 0.62 -5.98 17.63
CA PHE A 36 0.91 -7.42 17.67
C PHE A 36 -0.24 -8.27 17.12
N ALA A 37 -1.50 -7.86 17.34
CA ALA A 37 -2.65 -8.50 16.70
C ALA A 37 -2.57 -8.38 15.17
N ALA A 38 -2.17 -7.22 14.65
CA ALA A 38 -1.98 -7.03 13.21
C ALA A 38 -0.82 -7.86 12.64
N LEU A 39 0.26 -8.08 13.41
CA LEU A 39 1.35 -8.97 13.01
C LEU A 39 0.89 -10.43 12.89
N GLY A 40 0.09 -10.91 13.84
CA GLY A 40 -0.47 -12.28 13.80
C GLY A 40 -1.57 -12.47 12.76
N ALA A 41 -2.20 -11.39 12.31
CA ALA A 41 -3.22 -11.42 11.25
C ALA A 41 -2.62 -11.38 9.83
N ARG A 42 -1.30 -11.12 9.70
CA ARG A 42 -0.62 -11.33 8.42
C ARG A 42 -0.52 -12.84 8.24
N PRO A 43 -1.16 -13.43 7.21
CA PRO A 43 -0.87 -14.80 6.85
C PRO A 43 0.65 -14.88 6.65
N GLU A 44 1.30 -15.89 7.23
CA GLU A 44 2.64 -16.32 6.84
C GLU A 44 2.77 -16.05 5.33
N ALA A 45 3.75 -15.24 4.94
CA ALA A 45 3.87 -14.75 3.56
C ALA A 45 3.55 -15.89 2.59
N PRO A 46 2.65 -15.71 1.60
CA PRO A 46 2.40 -16.77 0.64
C PRO A 46 3.73 -17.05 -0.04
N THR A 47 4.34 -18.17 0.35
CA THR A 47 5.34 -18.87 -0.44
C THR A 47 4.73 -19.02 -1.82
N ASP A 48 5.25 -18.25 -2.76
CA ASP A 48 5.04 -18.31 -4.19
C ASP A 48 3.60 -18.50 -4.73
N ALA A 49 3.18 -17.47 -5.47
CA ALA A 49 2.38 -17.58 -6.69
C ALA A 49 0.84 -17.77 -6.65
N ALA A 50 0.14 -17.72 -5.52
CA ALA A 50 -1.32 -17.74 -5.57
C ALA A 50 -2.01 -16.87 -4.50
N HIS A 51 -2.99 -16.08 -4.95
CA HIS A 51 -3.97 -15.32 -4.16
C HIS A 51 -3.60 -13.89 -3.75
N THR A 52 -3.26 -13.05 -4.74
CA THR A 52 -3.81 -11.68 -4.73
C THR A 52 -5.26 -11.76 -5.19
N SER A 53 -6.18 -12.03 -4.27
CA SER A 53 -7.62 -11.88 -4.54
C SER A 53 -7.91 -10.40 -4.61
N TYR A 54 -8.02 -9.85 -5.83
CA TYR A 54 -8.44 -8.47 -6.02
C TYR A 54 -9.85 -8.27 -5.43
N ALA A 55 -10.13 -7.09 -4.89
CA ALA A 55 -11.49 -6.71 -4.54
C ALA A 55 -12.41 -6.87 -5.79
N PRO A 56 -13.72 -7.14 -5.64
CA PRO A 56 -14.60 -7.47 -6.77
C PRO A 56 -14.54 -6.47 -7.93
N ILE A 57 -14.42 -5.18 -7.62
CA ILE A 57 -14.29 -4.09 -8.60
C ILE A 57 -12.92 -4.13 -9.30
N THR A 58 -11.83 -4.40 -8.59
CA THR A 58 -10.50 -4.50 -9.20
C THR A 58 -10.32 -5.80 -9.98
N ALA A 59 -11.02 -6.87 -9.58
CA ALA A 59 -11.07 -8.12 -10.33
C ALA A 59 -11.77 -7.95 -11.68
N SER A 60 -12.88 -7.20 -11.75
CA SER A 60 -13.61 -6.96 -13.01
C SER A 60 -12.84 -6.07 -14.00
N LEU A 61 -11.91 -5.25 -13.50
CA LEU A 61 -11.06 -4.38 -14.31
C LEU A 61 -9.77 -5.08 -14.79
N ARG A 62 -9.46 -6.28 -14.28
CA ARG A 62 -8.28 -7.04 -14.71
C ARG A 62 -8.41 -7.39 -16.19
N GLY A 63 -7.44 -6.96 -17.00
CA GLY A 63 -7.44 -7.20 -18.45
C GLY A 63 -8.29 -6.21 -19.27
N ALA A 64 -8.94 -5.23 -18.64
CA ALA A 64 -9.67 -4.18 -19.34
C ALA A 64 -8.75 -3.23 -20.12
N LEU A 65 -7.48 -3.14 -19.72
CA LEU A 65 -6.44 -2.46 -20.47
C LEU A 65 -5.94 -3.38 -21.60
N VAL A 66 -6.72 -3.49 -22.67
CA VAL A 66 -6.20 -3.92 -23.96
C VAL A 66 -5.49 -2.71 -24.56
N ALA A 67 -4.19 -2.86 -24.81
CA ALA A 67 -3.36 -1.82 -25.41
C ALA A 67 -4.07 -1.22 -26.63
N GLY A 68 -4.31 0.09 -26.58
CA GLY A 68 -4.97 0.81 -27.65
C GLY A 68 -4.15 0.71 -28.94
N ASN A 69 -4.81 0.19 -29.98
CA ASN A 69 -4.45 0.23 -31.39
C ASN A 69 -3.25 -0.65 -31.84
N GLY A 70 -3.51 -1.95 -31.96
CA GLY A 70 -2.85 -2.80 -32.95
C GLY A 70 -2.01 -3.92 -32.37
N ALA A 71 -2.49 -5.15 -32.57
CA ALA A 71 -1.83 -6.43 -32.33
C ALA A 71 -1.60 -6.80 -30.85
N GLY A 72 -2.33 -7.83 -30.41
CA GLY A 72 -2.19 -8.47 -29.11
C GLY A 72 -0.79 -9.03 -28.90
N THR A 73 0.05 -8.21 -28.30
CA THR A 73 1.30 -8.64 -27.67
C THR A 73 1.32 -8.05 -26.28
N ASP A 74 1.77 -8.84 -25.33
CA ASP A 74 1.84 -8.55 -23.89
C ASP A 74 2.90 -7.50 -23.56
N ALA A 75 3.26 -6.66 -24.54
CA ALA A 75 4.31 -5.68 -24.45
C ALA A 75 3.82 -4.48 -23.64
N ALA A 76 4.55 -4.19 -22.57
CA ALA A 76 4.39 -2.94 -21.84
C ALA A 76 4.51 -1.76 -22.83
N PRO A 77 3.68 -0.71 -22.69
CA PRO A 77 3.79 0.48 -23.53
C PRO A 77 5.23 1.00 -23.48
N ASP A 78 5.80 1.30 -24.64
CA ASP A 78 7.16 1.80 -24.75
C ASP A 78 7.26 3.18 -24.07
N GLU A 79 8.44 3.55 -23.59
CA GLU A 79 8.69 4.88 -22.99
C GLU A 79 8.30 6.00 -23.95
N ARG A 80 8.40 5.74 -25.26
CA ARG A 80 7.98 6.65 -26.33
C ARG A 80 6.46 6.84 -26.40
N ASP A 81 5.68 5.78 -26.22
CA ASP A 81 4.21 5.86 -26.23
C ASP A 81 3.72 6.75 -25.07
N TYR A 82 4.36 6.62 -23.90
CA TYR A 82 4.07 7.46 -22.76
C TYR A 82 4.52 8.92 -22.98
N GLY A 83 5.69 9.12 -23.59
CA GLY A 83 6.18 10.44 -23.99
C GLY A 83 5.21 11.18 -24.93
N ASP A 84 4.70 10.49 -25.95
CA ASP A 84 3.77 11.04 -26.93
C ASP A 84 2.38 11.34 -26.33
N TYR A 85 1.93 10.52 -25.38
CA TYR A 85 0.73 10.80 -24.59
C TYR A 85 0.90 12.08 -23.75
N LEU A 86 2.03 12.21 -23.04
CA LEU A 86 2.30 13.39 -22.22
C LEU A 86 2.43 14.65 -23.09
N ALA A 87 3.02 14.53 -24.28
CA ALA A 87 3.09 15.64 -25.24
C ALA A 87 1.69 16.07 -25.69
N ARG A 88 0.83 15.15 -26.13
CA ARG A 88 -0.56 15.50 -26.48
C ARG A 88 -1.33 16.11 -25.31
N LYS A 89 -1.18 15.54 -24.11
CA LYS A 89 -1.91 15.99 -22.93
C LYS A 89 -1.48 17.38 -22.42
N TYR A 90 -0.21 17.74 -22.54
CA TYR A 90 0.34 18.93 -21.88
C TYR A 90 1.05 19.93 -22.80
N LEU A 91 1.43 19.52 -24.03
CA LEU A 91 2.14 20.37 -25.00
C LEU A 91 1.22 20.87 -26.13
N GLU A 92 0.17 20.14 -26.52
CA GLU A 92 -0.78 20.64 -27.54
C GLU A 92 -1.77 21.69 -26.99
N ASP A 93 -2.07 21.67 -25.69
CA ASP A 93 -2.95 22.65 -25.01
C ASP A 93 -2.21 23.95 -24.63
N ARG A 94 -0.97 24.11 -25.11
CA ARG A 94 -0.09 25.26 -24.91
C ARG A 94 0.40 25.82 -26.27
N ALA A 95 -0.48 25.92 -27.25
CA ALA A 95 -0.27 26.84 -28.37
C ALA A 95 -1.00 28.17 -28.06
N PRO A 96 -0.35 29.34 -28.16
CA PRO A 96 -1.03 30.63 -28.14
C PRO A 96 -1.95 30.83 -29.36
#